data_AF-A0AAN7Q3C2-F1
#
_entry.id   AF-A0AAN7Q3C2-F1
#
_cell.length_a   1.000
_cell.length_b   1.000
_cell.length_c   1.000
_cell.angle_alpha   90.00
_cell.angle_beta   90.00
_cell.angle_gamma   90.00
#
_symmetry.space_group_name_H-M   'P 1'
#
loop_
_entity.id
_entity.type
_entity.pdbx_description
1 polymer ?
#
loop_
_entity_poly.entity_id
_entity_poly.type
_entity_poly.pdbx_seq_one_letter_code
_entity_poly.pdbx_strand_id
1 'polypeptide(L)'
;MGTNKSVSKDLAPLKFPKLHPETVVCDYLHSKTINNVIRKYPEWDVPRTDPAAELVVKKRELHGANTRLANKRQDAVQRRREIDELWKDLEDREEMLKSNFIKFNKFVKENQEKKERAERKIVEERAFILKRETEIENLSSKYDFMCRIRSKMEKNIRKHKLYENYLLAFTEMFPLFYNLDAILDRYEALAEARKVLADRQENDLSSLEEAKARMLRMTEENTLALMGLHNVMADLETRYESAKNKALHWETMVTSIKDTLAERLEDLQEIRQSAWTVYLAMCKRKEIEPKLAEHDVENQLLFIKSTIGELKKIIKIAQKRATKEMSGKSEGGVCKQNGRDCSPPGLPDKRTLAHCQHRTDLISKKNFGRHGSPKSALDCNCCFGDFIANCVDRQFAPTLGVLPETRTSYRFEQIYDKLTSDKPTIKCASNSTSNR
;
A
#
# COMPACT_ATOMS: atom_id res chain seq x y z
N MET A 1 58.57 -103.48 49.21
CA MET A 1 59.97 -103.99 49.28
C MET A 1 60.50 -103.74 50.67
N GLY A 2 61.28 -104.66 51.26
CA GLY A 2 61.99 -104.43 52.53
C GLY A 2 61.28 -104.94 53.80
N THR A 3 61.19 -106.26 53.98
CA THR A 3 60.84 -106.88 55.27
C THR A 3 61.98 -106.77 56.27
N ASN A 4 61.70 -106.44 57.53
CA ASN A 4 62.63 -106.69 58.65
C ASN A 4 61.95 -107.54 59.73
N LYS A 5 62.34 -108.81 59.81
CA LYS A 5 62.04 -109.71 60.94
C LYS A 5 63.01 -109.37 62.08
N SER A 6 62.50 -109.02 63.26
CA SER A 6 63.29 -109.01 64.49
C SER A 6 62.93 -110.24 65.34
N VAL A 7 63.93 -111.08 65.61
CA VAL A 7 63.79 -112.35 66.35
C VAL A 7 63.58 -112.06 67.85
N SER A 8 62.37 -112.29 68.35
CA SER A 8 62.08 -112.38 69.78
C SER A 8 62.49 -113.75 70.31
N LYS A 9 63.37 -113.79 71.31
CA LYS A 9 63.80 -115.03 71.98
C LYS A 9 62.73 -115.51 72.95
N ASP A 10 62.44 -116.80 72.94
CA ASP A 10 61.45 -117.41 73.83
C ASP A 10 61.87 -117.31 75.31
N LEU A 11 61.09 -116.55 76.08
CA LEU A 11 61.07 -116.61 77.53
C LEU A 11 59.72 -117.24 77.94
N ALA A 12 59.75 -118.17 78.89
CA ALA A 12 58.56 -118.90 79.31
C ALA A 12 57.43 -117.93 79.75
N PRO A 13 56.17 -118.20 79.39
CA PRO A 13 55.07 -117.27 79.66
C PRO A 13 54.82 -117.15 81.16
N LEU A 14 55.20 -115.99 81.72
CA LEU A 14 54.91 -115.60 83.10
C LEU A 14 53.39 -115.55 83.30
N LYS A 15 52.85 -116.52 84.06
CA LYS A 15 51.44 -116.55 84.45
C LYS A 15 51.20 -115.56 85.60
N PHE A 16 50.80 -114.35 85.27
CA PHE A 16 50.32 -113.38 86.26
C PHE A 16 48.94 -113.79 86.80
N PRO A 17 48.70 -113.76 88.12
CA PRO A 17 47.37 -113.94 88.69
C PRO A 17 46.40 -112.85 88.20
N LYS A 18 45.20 -113.23 87.75
CA LYS A 18 44.14 -112.28 87.37
C LYS A 18 43.39 -111.81 88.62
N LEU A 19 43.94 -110.81 89.30
CA LEU A 19 43.35 -110.17 90.48
C LEU A 19 42.58 -108.89 90.08
N HIS A 20 41.60 -108.47 90.88
CA HIS A 20 40.76 -107.29 90.59
C HIS A 20 41.60 -106.00 90.73
N PRO A 21 41.45 -105.00 89.84
CA PRO A 21 42.32 -103.82 89.83
C PRO A 21 42.39 -103.10 91.19
N GLU A 22 41.26 -102.97 91.87
CA GLU A 22 41.13 -102.28 93.16
C GLU A 22 41.98 -102.91 94.27
N THR A 23 42.08 -104.24 94.31
CA THR A 23 42.90 -104.95 95.30
C THR A 23 44.39 -104.79 94.99
N VAL A 24 44.75 -104.76 93.71
CA VAL A 24 46.14 -104.66 93.24
C VAL A 24 46.65 -103.21 93.23
N VAL A 25 45.79 -102.19 93.29
CA VAL A 25 46.22 -100.78 93.35
C VAL A 25 47.10 -100.53 94.58
N CYS A 26 46.77 -101.12 95.74
CA CYS A 26 47.64 -101.04 96.92
C CYS A 26 49.01 -101.69 96.67
N ASP A 27 49.06 -102.91 96.10
CA ASP A 27 50.32 -103.60 95.82
C ASP A 27 51.15 -102.94 94.72
N TYR A 28 50.50 -102.36 93.71
CA TYR A 28 51.12 -101.59 92.65
C TYR A 28 51.69 -100.27 93.19
N LEU A 29 50.95 -99.57 94.05
CA LEU A 29 51.45 -98.38 94.71
C LEU A 29 52.62 -98.73 95.64
N HIS A 30 52.51 -99.76 96.49
CA HIS A 30 53.62 -100.26 97.31
C HIS A 30 54.83 -100.67 96.46
N SER A 31 54.63 -101.34 95.33
CA SER A 31 55.69 -101.66 94.36
C SER A 31 56.34 -100.39 93.79
N LYS A 32 55.55 -99.36 93.47
CA LYS A 32 56.07 -98.06 93.04
C LYS A 32 56.82 -97.33 94.15
N THR A 33 56.37 -97.39 95.40
CA THR A 33 57.12 -96.84 96.55
C THR A 33 58.39 -97.64 96.79
N ILE A 34 58.37 -98.97 96.75
CA ILE A 34 59.54 -99.85 96.90
C ILE A 34 60.58 -99.60 95.78
N ASN A 35 60.14 -99.31 94.55
CA ASN A 35 61.05 -98.91 93.47
C ASN A 35 61.60 -97.48 93.63
N ASN A 36 60.89 -96.60 94.34
CA ASN A 36 61.37 -95.26 94.71
C ASN A 36 62.17 -95.24 96.03
N VAL A 37 62.09 -96.28 96.86
CA VAL A 37 62.98 -96.49 97.99
C VAL A 37 64.36 -96.81 97.44
N ILE A 38 65.31 -95.91 97.68
CA ILE A 38 66.72 -96.10 97.34
C ILE A 38 67.19 -97.39 98.01
N ARG A 39 67.45 -98.43 97.20
CA ARG A 39 68.13 -99.65 97.65
C ARG A 39 69.56 -99.28 98.08
N LYS A 40 69.72 -98.87 99.34
CA LYS A 40 71.03 -98.85 100.00
C LYS A 40 71.45 -100.30 100.23
N TYR A 41 72.27 -100.82 99.33
CA TYR A 41 73.01 -102.05 99.58
C TYR A 41 73.90 -101.85 100.83
N PRO A 42 74.11 -102.88 101.66
CA PRO A 42 75.05 -102.80 102.78
C PRO A 42 76.44 -102.36 102.28
N GLU A 43 77.17 -101.60 103.09
CA GLU A 43 78.46 -101.01 102.68
C GLU A 43 79.54 -102.06 102.33
N TRP A 44 79.39 -103.29 102.84
CA TRP A 44 80.23 -104.45 102.48
C TRP A 44 79.82 -105.15 101.18
N ASP A 45 78.59 -104.91 100.69
CA ASP A 45 78.02 -105.46 99.44
C ASP A 45 78.11 -104.42 98.29
N VAL A 46 78.85 -103.33 98.52
CA VAL A 46 79.38 -102.44 97.48
C VAL A 46 80.69 -103.06 96.97
N PRO A 47 80.84 -103.31 95.66
CA PRO A 47 82.11 -103.80 95.12
C PRO A 47 83.26 -102.85 95.49
N ARG A 48 84.31 -103.38 96.13
CA ARG A 48 85.50 -102.57 96.47
C ARG A 48 85.99 -101.86 95.22
N THR A 49 86.20 -100.55 95.32
CA THR A 49 86.65 -99.70 94.21
C THR A 49 88.11 -99.96 93.86
N ASP A 50 88.34 -101.04 93.12
CA ASP A 50 89.46 -101.12 92.18
C ASP A 50 89.40 -99.88 91.24
N PRO A 51 90.51 -99.16 90.99
CA PRO A 51 90.55 -98.12 89.96
C PRO A 51 89.95 -98.55 88.61
N ALA A 52 90.03 -99.83 88.25
CA ALA A 52 89.36 -100.37 87.07
C ALA A 52 87.82 -100.27 87.15
N ALA A 53 87.23 -100.49 88.33
CA ALA A 53 85.78 -100.40 88.55
C ALA A 53 85.27 -98.96 88.54
N GLU A 54 85.98 -98.01 89.17
CA GLU A 54 85.59 -96.60 89.11
C GLU A 54 85.71 -96.04 87.67
N LEU A 55 86.77 -96.42 86.95
CA LEU A 55 86.88 -96.10 85.51
C LEU A 55 85.71 -96.67 84.69
N VAL A 56 85.18 -97.84 85.04
CA VAL A 56 83.96 -98.39 84.39
C VAL A 56 82.72 -97.55 84.72
N VAL A 57 82.55 -97.10 85.97
CA VAL A 57 81.44 -96.19 86.35
C VAL A 57 81.55 -94.85 85.63
N LYS A 58 82.73 -94.22 85.62
CA LYS A 58 82.96 -92.94 84.94
C LYS A 58 82.82 -93.05 83.42
N LYS A 59 83.26 -94.16 82.81
CA LYS A 59 82.97 -94.46 81.40
C LYS A 59 81.46 -94.59 81.14
N ARG A 60 80.68 -95.18 82.06
CA ARG A 60 79.22 -95.30 81.96
C ARG A 60 78.52 -93.94 82.09
N GLU A 61 78.95 -93.09 83.02
CA GLU A 61 78.46 -91.71 83.18
C GLU A 61 78.77 -90.86 81.95
N LEU A 62 80.01 -90.90 81.45
CA LEU A 62 80.45 -90.23 80.24
C LEU A 62 79.67 -90.72 79.01
N HIS A 63 79.46 -92.03 78.88
CA HIS A 63 78.61 -92.59 77.83
C HIS A 63 77.17 -92.09 77.94
N GLY A 64 76.57 -92.07 79.14
CA GLY A 64 75.24 -91.52 79.39
C GLY A 64 75.13 -90.00 79.17
N ALA A 65 76.19 -89.23 79.41
CA ALA A 65 76.27 -87.82 79.07
C ALA A 65 76.36 -87.62 77.54
N ASN A 66 77.21 -88.40 76.87
CA ASN A 66 77.38 -88.37 75.42
C ASN A 66 76.12 -88.79 74.67
N THR A 67 75.39 -89.83 75.12
CA THR A 67 74.11 -90.21 74.50
C THR A 67 73.05 -89.12 74.68
N ARG A 68 72.92 -88.52 75.88
CA ARG A 68 72.02 -87.37 76.09
C ARG A 68 72.38 -86.16 75.25
N LEU A 69 73.67 -85.88 75.06
CA LEU A 69 74.16 -84.78 74.23
C LEU A 69 73.97 -85.06 72.74
N ALA A 70 74.18 -86.31 72.30
CA ALA A 70 73.89 -86.76 70.94
C ALA A 70 72.39 -86.63 70.63
N ASN A 71 71.50 -87.10 71.53
CA ASN A 71 70.06 -86.93 71.41
C ASN A 71 69.68 -85.45 71.32
N LYS A 72 70.17 -84.59 72.24
CA LYS A 72 69.89 -83.14 72.18
C LYS A 72 70.40 -82.48 70.89
N ARG A 73 71.52 -82.93 70.32
CA ARG A 73 72.00 -82.47 69.00
C ARG A 73 71.08 -82.94 67.88
N GLN A 74 70.62 -84.18 67.92
CA GLN A 74 69.64 -84.72 66.98
C GLN A 74 68.31 -83.96 67.07
N ASP A 75 67.78 -83.69 68.27
CA ASP A 75 66.57 -82.89 68.51
C ASP A 75 66.71 -81.44 68.05
N ALA A 76 67.92 -80.87 68.13
CA ALA A 76 68.20 -79.52 67.64
C ALA A 76 68.27 -79.48 66.11
N VAL A 77 68.89 -80.48 65.47
CA VAL A 77 68.89 -80.63 64.01
C VAL A 77 67.48 -80.88 63.48
N GLN A 78 66.70 -81.71 64.17
CA GLN A 78 65.32 -82.03 63.77
C GLN A 78 64.41 -80.81 63.88
N ARG A 79 64.41 -80.10 65.02
CA ARG A 79 63.67 -78.84 65.16
C ARG A 79 64.15 -77.74 64.20
N ARG A 80 65.44 -77.72 63.84
CA ARG A 80 65.95 -76.78 62.84
C ARG A 80 65.37 -77.08 61.45
N ARG A 81 65.26 -78.35 61.05
CA ARG A 81 64.58 -78.76 59.81
C ARG A 81 63.11 -78.37 59.82
N GLU A 82 62.39 -78.65 60.90
CA GLU A 82 60.97 -78.28 61.05
C GLU A 82 60.77 -76.75 60.94
N ILE A 83 61.67 -75.95 61.53
CA ILE A 83 61.64 -74.48 61.41
C ILE A 83 61.98 -74.03 59.98
N ASP A 84 63.02 -74.60 59.35
CA ASP A 84 63.41 -74.26 57.97
C ASP A 84 62.35 -74.71 56.94
N GLU A 85 61.57 -75.77 57.23
CA GLU A 85 60.38 -76.20 56.47
C GLU A 85 59.24 -75.19 56.66
N LEU A 86 58.93 -74.79 57.90
CA LEU A 86 57.90 -73.77 58.18
C LEU A 86 58.22 -72.40 57.55
N TRP A 87 59.49 -72.01 57.45
CA TRP A 87 59.89 -70.79 56.76
C TRP A 87 59.63 -70.86 55.26
N LYS A 88 59.97 -71.97 54.61
CA LYS A 88 59.65 -72.19 53.18
C LYS A 88 58.15 -72.19 52.93
N ASP A 89 57.38 -72.88 53.78
CA ASP A 89 55.92 -72.88 53.77
C ASP A 89 55.32 -71.46 53.87
N LEU A 90 55.98 -70.55 54.61
CA LEU A 90 55.56 -69.15 54.73
C LEU A 90 55.97 -68.33 53.49
N GLU A 91 57.18 -68.51 52.97
CA GLU A 91 57.67 -67.86 51.75
C GLU A 91 56.79 -68.24 50.54
N ASP A 92 56.49 -69.53 50.35
CA ASP A 92 55.60 -70.04 49.31
C ASP A 92 54.19 -69.43 49.41
N ARG A 93 53.65 -69.30 50.64
CA ARG A 93 52.35 -68.67 50.88
C ARG A 93 52.38 -67.17 50.58
N GLU A 94 53.46 -66.47 50.93
CA GLU A 94 53.63 -65.05 50.62
C GLU A 94 53.72 -64.83 49.10
N GLU A 95 54.50 -65.64 48.38
CA GLU A 95 54.59 -65.57 46.92
C GLU A 95 53.25 -65.91 46.24
N MET A 96 52.54 -66.95 46.72
CA MET A 96 51.18 -67.25 46.25
C MET A 96 50.24 -66.05 46.43
N LEU A 97 50.24 -65.41 47.60
CA LEU A 97 49.43 -64.22 47.89
C LEU A 97 49.82 -63.04 46.99
N LYS A 98 51.11 -62.76 46.79
CA LYS A 98 51.59 -61.73 45.85
C LYS A 98 51.11 -62.02 44.42
N SER A 99 51.25 -63.26 43.94
CA SER A 99 50.79 -63.66 42.61
C SER A 99 49.27 -63.50 42.47
N ASN A 100 48.51 -63.83 43.51
CA ASN A 100 47.05 -63.74 43.52
C ASN A 100 46.59 -62.28 43.57
N PHE A 101 47.29 -61.40 44.29
CA PHE A 101 47.01 -59.97 44.29
C PHE A 101 47.30 -59.33 42.92
N ILE A 102 48.38 -59.74 42.24
CA ILE A 102 48.67 -59.30 40.86
C ILE A 102 47.57 -59.78 39.90
N LYS A 103 47.18 -61.06 39.96
CA LYS A 103 46.08 -61.63 39.16
C LYS A 103 44.75 -60.92 39.44
N PHE A 104 44.42 -60.63 40.69
CA PHE A 104 43.20 -59.94 41.08
C PHE A 104 43.18 -58.49 40.58
N ASN A 105 44.26 -57.73 40.77
CA ASN A 105 44.36 -56.36 40.24
C ASN A 105 44.27 -56.32 38.71
N LYS A 106 44.88 -57.30 38.02
CA LYS A 106 44.72 -57.46 36.56
C LYS A 106 43.27 -57.75 36.18
N PHE A 107 42.61 -58.67 36.88
CA PHE A 107 41.18 -59.00 36.66
C PHE A 107 40.26 -57.80 36.90
N VAL A 108 40.48 -57.01 37.96
CA VAL A 108 39.73 -55.79 38.24
C VAL A 108 39.90 -54.77 37.12
N LYS A 109 41.14 -54.52 36.66
CA LYS A 109 41.42 -53.62 35.53
C LYS A 109 40.75 -54.10 34.24
N GLU A 110 40.92 -55.37 33.87
CA GLU A 110 40.31 -55.94 32.66
C GLU A 110 38.77 -55.88 32.69
N ASN A 111 38.14 -56.06 33.85
CA ASN A 111 36.69 -55.95 33.97
C ASN A 111 36.20 -54.51 33.92
N GLN A 112 36.95 -53.56 34.50
CA GLN A 112 36.67 -52.14 34.35
C GLN A 112 36.81 -51.69 32.89
N GLU A 113 37.87 -52.12 32.19
CA GLU A 113 38.04 -51.87 30.74
C GLU A 113 36.96 -52.54 29.87
N LYS A 114 36.46 -53.72 30.26
CA LYS A 114 35.30 -54.37 29.59
C LYS A 114 34.02 -53.55 29.82
N LYS A 115 33.78 -53.10 31.05
CA LYS A 115 32.64 -52.25 31.42
C LYS A 115 32.66 -50.94 30.65
N GLU A 116 33.77 -50.19 30.66
CA GLU A 116 33.92 -48.93 29.94
C GLU A 116 33.80 -49.08 28.41
N ARG A 117 34.21 -50.24 27.84
CA ARG A 117 33.97 -50.53 26.42
C ARG A 117 32.50 -50.84 26.13
N ALA A 118 31.82 -51.56 27.02
CA ALA A 118 30.38 -51.80 26.90
C ALA A 118 29.58 -50.49 27.04
N GLU A 119 29.90 -49.66 28.02
CA GLU A 119 29.26 -48.35 28.25
C GLU A 119 29.45 -47.41 27.05
N ARG A 120 30.66 -47.31 26.49
CA ARG A 120 30.90 -46.55 25.25
C ARG A 120 30.05 -47.05 24.09
N LYS A 121 30.03 -48.36 23.83
CA LYS A 121 29.18 -48.96 22.79
C LYS A 121 27.70 -48.66 23.00
N ILE A 122 27.19 -48.78 24.22
CA ILE A 122 25.79 -48.46 24.55
C ILE A 122 25.48 -46.97 24.26
N VAL A 123 26.39 -46.05 24.56
CA VAL A 123 26.22 -44.62 24.26
C VAL A 123 26.25 -44.36 22.75
N GLU A 124 27.18 -44.98 22.03
CA GLU A 124 27.29 -44.90 20.56
C GLU A 124 26.02 -45.46 19.88
N GLU A 125 25.58 -46.67 20.26
CA GLU A 125 24.37 -47.32 19.74
C GLU A 125 23.12 -46.49 20.01
N ARG A 126 22.95 -45.94 21.23
CA ARG A 126 21.85 -45.01 21.54
C ARG A 126 21.87 -43.76 20.66
N ALA A 127 23.05 -43.19 20.42
CA ALA A 127 23.19 -42.03 19.54
C ALA A 127 22.89 -42.37 18.06
N PHE A 128 23.17 -43.61 17.62
CA PHE A 128 22.77 -44.09 16.30
C PHE A 128 21.25 -44.35 16.21
N ILE A 129 20.64 -44.94 17.23
CA ILE A 129 19.18 -45.17 17.30
C ILE A 129 18.44 -43.85 17.17
N LEU A 130 18.75 -42.84 18.00
CA LEU A 130 18.11 -41.51 17.95
C LEU A 130 18.24 -40.83 16.57
N LYS A 131 19.40 -40.97 15.90
CA LYS A 131 19.60 -40.46 14.54
C LYS A 131 18.71 -41.19 13.52
N ARG A 132 18.55 -42.50 13.64
CA ARG A 132 17.66 -43.28 12.75
C ARG A 132 16.18 -43.03 13.04
N GLU A 133 15.79 -42.87 14.30
CA GLU A 133 14.41 -42.52 14.69
C GLU A 133 14.01 -41.17 14.08
N THR A 134 14.84 -40.13 14.25
CA THR A 134 14.59 -38.82 13.63
C THR A 134 14.59 -38.88 12.10
N GLU A 135 15.41 -39.72 11.47
CA GLU A 135 15.37 -39.95 10.03
C GLU A 135 14.07 -40.65 9.58
N ILE A 136 13.61 -41.65 10.33
CA ILE A 136 12.34 -42.37 10.10
C ILE A 136 11.14 -41.42 10.25
N GLU A 137 11.09 -40.59 11.29
CA GLU A 137 10.03 -39.59 11.50
C GLU A 137 9.97 -38.57 10.35
N ASN A 138 11.14 -38.08 9.91
CA ASN A 138 11.25 -37.16 8.79
C ASN A 138 10.80 -37.81 7.47
N LEU A 139 11.15 -39.08 7.22
CA LEU A 139 10.73 -39.82 6.03
C LEU A 139 9.25 -40.16 6.06
N SER A 140 8.69 -40.56 7.22
CA SER A 140 7.26 -40.80 7.41
C SER A 140 6.44 -39.54 7.16
N SER A 141 6.88 -38.40 7.70
CA SER A 141 6.23 -37.10 7.48
C SER A 141 6.21 -36.69 6.00
N LYS A 142 7.31 -36.93 5.28
CA LYS A 142 7.40 -36.70 3.82
C LYS A 142 6.49 -37.66 3.05
N TYR A 143 6.45 -38.93 3.43
CA TYR A 143 5.59 -39.95 2.83
C TYR A 143 4.11 -39.60 2.99
N ASP A 144 3.68 -39.20 4.18
CA ASP A 144 2.29 -38.77 4.46
C ASP A 144 1.92 -37.53 3.66
N PHE A 145 2.82 -36.56 3.54
CA PHE A 145 2.62 -35.38 2.70
C PHE A 145 2.41 -35.75 1.23
N MET A 146 3.27 -36.62 0.68
CA MET A 146 3.14 -37.11 -0.70
C MET A 146 1.86 -37.94 -0.89
N CYS A 147 1.47 -38.78 0.07
CA CYS A 147 0.21 -39.52 0.05
C CYS A 147 -1.01 -38.58 0.04
N ARG A 148 -0.98 -37.48 0.83
CA ARG A 148 -2.02 -36.44 0.80
C ARG A 148 -2.09 -35.73 -0.55
N ILE A 149 -0.96 -35.41 -1.18
CA ILE A 149 -0.90 -34.84 -2.54
C ILE A 149 -1.48 -35.83 -3.55
N ARG A 150 -1.02 -37.09 -3.56
CA ARG A 150 -1.52 -38.14 -4.46
C ARG A 150 -3.04 -38.29 -4.33
N SER A 151 -3.55 -38.31 -3.11
CA SER A 151 -4.98 -38.40 -2.82
C SER A 151 -5.79 -37.20 -3.33
N LYS A 152 -5.22 -35.98 -3.30
CA LYS A 152 -5.82 -34.78 -3.91
C LYS A 152 -5.80 -34.87 -5.44
N MET A 153 -4.66 -35.24 -6.02
CA MET A 153 -4.51 -35.42 -7.47
C MET A 153 -5.46 -36.49 -8.01
N GLU A 154 -5.55 -37.67 -7.38
CA GLU A 154 -6.49 -38.73 -7.73
C GLU A 154 -7.96 -38.28 -7.64
N LYS A 155 -8.31 -37.41 -6.68
CA LYS A 155 -9.66 -36.82 -6.59
C LYS A 155 -9.92 -35.85 -7.73
N ASN A 156 -8.95 -35.02 -8.08
CA ASN A 156 -9.07 -34.08 -9.21
C ASN A 156 -9.14 -34.82 -10.54
N ILE A 157 -8.27 -35.81 -10.79
CA ILE A 157 -8.33 -36.70 -11.95
C ILE A 157 -9.71 -37.36 -12.05
N ARG A 158 -10.25 -37.91 -10.94
CA ARG A 158 -11.61 -38.47 -10.92
C ARG A 158 -12.72 -37.46 -11.28
N LYS A 159 -12.59 -36.19 -10.89
CA LYS A 159 -13.50 -35.12 -11.32
C LYS A 159 -13.36 -34.84 -12.81
N HIS A 160 -12.13 -34.66 -13.30
CA HIS A 160 -11.88 -34.26 -14.69
C HIS A 160 -12.14 -35.38 -15.72
N LYS A 161 -12.06 -36.66 -15.32
CA LYS A 161 -12.46 -37.81 -16.15
C LYS A 161 -13.90 -37.72 -16.68
N LEU A 162 -14.79 -37.01 -16.00
CA LEU A 162 -16.14 -36.77 -16.52
C LEU A 162 -16.11 -35.94 -17.82
N TYR A 163 -15.23 -34.94 -17.91
CA TYR A 163 -15.08 -34.11 -19.10
C TYR A 163 -14.36 -34.86 -20.23
N GLU A 164 -13.35 -35.67 -19.90
CA GLU A 164 -12.69 -36.58 -20.84
C GLU A 164 -13.71 -37.53 -21.50
N ASN A 165 -14.49 -38.25 -20.69
CA ASN A 165 -15.55 -39.14 -21.17
C ASN A 165 -16.61 -38.39 -22.02
N TYR A 166 -16.96 -37.16 -21.63
CA TYR A 166 -17.90 -36.33 -22.40
C TYR A 166 -17.34 -35.91 -23.76
N LEU A 167 -16.06 -35.51 -23.83
CA LEU A 167 -15.41 -35.14 -25.08
C LEU A 167 -15.20 -36.34 -26.01
N LEU A 168 -14.89 -37.51 -25.46
CA LEU A 168 -14.84 -38.77 -26.22
C LEU A 168 -16.23 -39.10 -26.82
N ALA A 169 -17.29 -39.08 -26.00
CA ALA A 169 -18.66 -39.29 -26.49
C ALA A 169 -19.11 -38.22 -27.51
N PHE A 170 -18.67 -36.98 -27.36
CA PHE A 170 -18.91 -35.92 -28.35
C PHE A 170 -18.19 -36.21 -29.68
N THR A 171 -16.97 -36.74 -29.63
CA THR A 171 -16.18 -37.15 -30.81
C THR A 171 -16.88 -38.32 -31.54
N GLU A 172 -17.43 -39.29 -30.81
CA GLU A 172 -18.25 -40.38 -31.37
C GLU A 172 -19.53 -39.88 -32.06
N MET A 173 -20.20 -38.86 -31.48
CA MET A 173 -21.43 -38.29 -32.02
C MET A 173 -21.21 -37.34 -33.21
N PHE A 174 -20.05 -36.68 -33.28
CA PHE A 174 -19.73 -35.68 -34.30
C PHE A 174 -18.40 -36.00 -35.00
N PRO A 175 -18.40 -36.82 -36.08
CA PRO A 175 -17.19 -37.26 -36.80
C PRO A 175 -16.49 -36.15 -37.61
N LEU A 176 -16.87 -34.89 -37.39
CA LEU A 176 -16.13 -33.71 -37.86
C LEU A 176 -14.77 -33.57 -37.16
N PHE A 177 -14.65 -34.14 -35.95
CA PHE A 177 -13.42 -34.19 -35.18
C PHE A 177 -12.93 -35.63 -35.10
N TYR A 178 -11.70 -35.89 -35.56
CA TYR A 178 -11.15 -37.24 -35.59
C TYR A 178 -10.60 -37.70 -34.23
N ASN A 179 -10.08 -36.75 -33.44
CA ASN A 179 -9.46 -36.96 -32.14
C ASN A 179 -9.92 -35.90 -31.14
N LEU A 180 -9.82 -36.20 -29.85
CA LEU A 180 -10.07 -35.24 -28.75
C LEU A 180 -9.17 -34.00 -28.88
N ASP A 181 -7.91 -34.19 -29.26
CA ASP A 181 -6.94 -33.10 -29.45
C ASP A 181 -7.41 -32.10 -30.53
N ALA A 182 -8.02 -32.57 -31.62
CA ALA A 182 -8.53 -31.69 -32.68
C ALA A 182 -9.69 -30.79 -32.24
N ILE A 183 -10.41 -31.16 -31.16
CA ILE A 183 -11.40 -30.30 -30.51
C ILE A 183 -10.70 -29.23 -29.68
N LEU A 184 -9.64 -29.61 -28.95
CA LEU A 184 -8.84 -28.71 -28.12
C LEU A 184 -8.08 -27.69 -28.99
N ASP A 185 -7.38 -28.13 -30.04
CA ASP A 185 -6.68 -27.25 -31.00
C ASP A 185 -7.62 -26.19 -31.58
N ARG A 186 -8.84 -26.59 -31.96
CA ARG A 186 -9.86 -25.66 -32.47
C ARG A 186 -10.37 -24.73 -31.38
N TYR A 187 -10.56 -25.21 -30.16
CA TYR A 187 -10.94 -24.37 -29.03
C TYR A 187 -9.86 -23.34 -28.70
N GLU A 188 -8.60 -23.75 -28.68
CA GLU A 188 -7.44 -22.88 -28.44
C GLU A 188 -7.33 -21.81 -29.53
N ALA A 189 -7.37 -22.19 -30.81
CA ALA A 189 -7.39 -21.25 -31.92
C ALA A 189 -8.57 -20.25 -31.85
N LEU A 190 -9.76 -20.70 -31.43
CA LEU A 190 -10.92 -19.81 -31.21
C LEU A 190 -10.77 -18.92 -29.96
N ALA A 191 -10.14 -19.42 -28.90
CA ALA A 191 -9.88 -18.67 -27.67
C ALA A 191 -8.81 -17.59 -27.88
N GLU A 192 -7.76 -17.89 -28.64
CA GLU A 192 -6.75 -16.95 -29.10
C GLU A 192 -7.34 -15.92 -30.05
N ALA A 193 -8.10 -16.33 -31.07
CA ALA A 193 -8.80 -15.41 -31.97
C ALA A 193 -9.75 -14.47 -31.20
N ARG A 194 -10.50 -14.99 -30.22
CA ARG A 194 -11.34 -14.17 -29.32
C ARG A 194 -10.51 -13.18 -28.51
N LYS A 195 -9.34 -13.59 -27.99
CA LYS A 195 -8.44 -12.70 -27.24
C LYS A 195 -7.92 -11.58 -28.14
N VAL A 196 -7.38 -11.90 -29.33
CA VAL A 196 -6.89 -10.92 -30.30
C VAL A 196 -7.98 -9.96 -30.75
N LEU A 197 -9.22 -10.44 -30.94
CA LEU A 197 -10.37 -9.58 -31.27
C LEU A 197 -10.76 -8.67 -30.10
N ALA A 198 -10.72 -9.15 -28.85
CA ALA A 198 -10.98 -8.33 -27.66
C ALA A 198 -9.90 -7.27 -27.46
N ASP A 199 -8.62 -7.64 -27.56
CA ASP A 199 -7.48 -6.73 -27.48
C ASP A 199 -7.57 -5.67 -28.59
N ARG A 200 -7.95 -6.05 -29.81
CA ARG A 200 -8.20 -5.11 -30.91
C ARG A 200 -9.38 -4.17 -30.63
N GLN A 201 -10.51 -4.71 -30.15
CA GLN A 201 -11.69 -3.91 -29.82
C GLN A 201 -11.37 -2.86 -28.74
N GLU A 202 -10.58 -3.20 -27.74
CA GLU A 202 -10.13 -2.27 -26.69
C GLU A 202 -9.25 -1.15 -27.29
N ASN A 203 -8.30 -1.49 -28.17
CA ASN A 203 -7.48 -0.50 -28.87
C ASN A 203 -8.32 0.41 -29.79
N ASP A 204 -9.28 -0.16 -30.53
CA ASP A 204 -10.18 0.59 -31.41
C ASP A 204 -11.05 1.56 -30.57
N LEU A 205 -11.60 1.11 -29.43
CA LEU A 205 -12.34 1.96 -28.47
C LEU A 205 -11.47 3.08 -27.89
N SER A 206 -10.25 2.76 -27.43
CA SER A 206 -9.30 3.76 -26.92
C SER A 206 -8.98 4.82 -27.98
N SER A 207 -8.75 4.41 -29.24
CA SER A 207 -8.50 5.34 -30.35
C SER A 207 -9.70 6.26 -30.65
N LEU A 208 -10.92 5.76 -30.49
CA LEU A 208 -12.16 6.53 -30.64
C LEU A 208 -12.35 7.52 -29.48
N GLU A 209 -12.04 7.13 -28.24
CA GLU A 209 -12.07 8.02 -27.08
C GLU A 209 -11.05 9.15 -27.22
N GLU A 210 -9.83 8.86 -27.65
CA GLU A 210 -8.84 9.89 -27.97
C GLU A 210 -9.30 10.82 -29.11
N ALA A 211 -9.84 10.28 -30.19
CA ALA A 211 -10.33 11.07 -31.32
C ALA A 211 -11.47 12.00 -30.90
N LYS A 212 -12.39 11.49 -30.07
CA LYS A 212 -13.46 12.28 -29.45
C LYS A 212 -12.91 13.36 -28.53
N ALA A 213 -11.91 13.05 -27.69
CA ALA A 213 -11.26 14.04 -26.82
C ALA A 213 -10.53 15.14 -27.61
N ARG A 214 -9.84 14.79 -28.71
CA ARG A 214 -9.24 15.75 -29.64
C ARG A 214 -10.29 16.65 -30.28
N MET A 215 -11.40 16.08 -30.77
CA MET A 215 -12.49 16.84 -31.36
C MET A 215 -13.13 17.81 -30.36
N LEU A 216 -13.37 17.37 -29.12
CA LEU A 216 -13.93 18.23 -28.06
C LEU A 216 -13.02 19.42 -27.76
N ARG A 217 -11.71 19.19 -27.58
CA ARG A 217 -10.73 20.28 -27.40
C ARG A 217 -10.74 21.27 -28.55
N MET A 218 -10.73 20.78 -29.80
CA MET A 218 -10.83 21.66 -30.98
C MET A 218 -12.14 22.45 -31.00
N THR A 219 -13.26 21.89 -30.55
CA THR A 219 -14.52 22.65 -30.46
C THR A 219 -14.49 23.70 -29.35
N GLU A 220 -13.89 23.41 -28.20
CA GLU A 220 -13.67 24.37 -27.10
C GLU A 220 -12.76 25.53 -27.55
N GLU A 221 -11.63 25.23 -28.19
CA GLU A 221 -10.70 26.23 -28.75
C GLU A 221 -11.38 27.11 -29.79
N ASN A 222 -12.11 26.51 -30.75
CA ASN A 222 -12.82 27.26 -31.79
C ASN A 222 -13.98 28.10 -31.24
N THR A 223 -14.72 27.60 -30.23
CA THR A 223 -15.81 28.38 -29.61
C THR A 223 -15.28 29.56 -28.80
N LEU A 224 -14.15 29.40 -28.10
CA LEU A 224 -13.44 30.51 -27.45
C LEU A 224 -12.95 31.55 -28.48
N ALA A 225 -12.40 31.10 -29.61
CA ALA A 225 -11.98 32.00 -30.70
C ALA A 225 -13.17 32.76 -31.32
N LEU A 226 -14.30 32.09 -31.55
CA LEU A 226 -15.55 32.70 -32.03
C LEU A 226 -16.12 33.72 -31.02
N MET A 227 -16.09 33.42 -29.71
CA MET A 227 -16.45 34.41 -28.69
C MET A 227 -15.53 35.64 -28.71
N GLY A 228 -14.22 35.44 -28.89
CA GLY A 228 -13.25 36.52 -29.04
C GLY A 228 -13.58 37.42 -30.24
N LEU A 229 -13.85 36.81 -31.41
CA LEU A 229 -14.25 37.54 -32.62
C LEU A 229 -15.60 38.25 -32.47
N HIS A 230 -16.59 37.62 -31.84
CA HIS A 230 -17.89 38.23 -31.56
C HIS A 230 -17.77 39.47 -30.66
N ASN A 231 -16.91 39.42 -29.63
CA ASN A 231 -16.66 40.57 -28.76
C ASN A 231 -16.00 41.73 -29.54
N VAL A 232 -15.06 41.44 -30.45
CA VAL A 232 -14.46 42.45 -31.35
C VAL A 232 -15.49 43.00 -32.33
N MET A 233 -16.38 42.16 -32.87
CA MET A 233 -17.47 42.60 -33.75
C MET A 233 -18.40 43.59 -33.04
N ALA A 234 -18.85 43.27 -31.82
CA ALA A 234 -19.71 44.15 -31.02
C ALA A 234 -19.02 45.48 -30.64
N ASP A 235 -17.72 45.47 -30.33
CA ASP A 235 -16.94 46.70 -30.10
C ASP A 235 -16.81 47.55 -31.38
N LEU A 236 -16.62 46.93 -32.55
CA LEU A 236 -16.61 47.65 -33.84
C LEU A 236 -17.98 48.22 -34.20
N GLU A 237 -19.07 47.46 -34.00
CA GLU A 237 -20.45 47.91 -34.23
C GLU A 237 -20.80 49.10 -33.35
N THR A 238 -20.55 49.02 -32.03
CA THR A 238 -20.83 50.13 -31.11
C THR A 238 -20.00 51.38 -31.41
N ARG A 239 -18.74 51.23 -31.85
CA ARG A 239 -17.93 52.35 -32.37
C ARG A 239 -18.51 52.95 -33.64
N TYR A 240 -18.95 52.12 -34.59
CA TYR A 240 -19.57 52.55 -35.83
C TYR A 240 -20.89 53.28 -35.58
N GLU A 241 -21.76 52.76 -34.73
CA GLU A 241 -23.00 53.43 -34.32
C GLU A 241 -22.71 54.77 -33.63
N SER A 242 -21.71 54.84 -32.74
CA SER A 242 -21.29 56.09 -32.12
C SER A 242 -20.83 57.14 -33.15
N ALA A 243 -20.06 56.72 -34.17
CA ALA A 243 -19.61 57.58 -35.25
C ALA A 243 -20.78 58.03 -36.15
N LYS A 244 -21.65 57.10 -36.54
CA LYS A 244 -22.87 57.36 -37.33
C LYS A 244 -23.82 58.34 -36.63
N ASN A 245 -24.06 58.16 -35.33
CA ASN A 245 -24.92 59.05 -34.55
C ASN A 245 -24.34 60.47 -34.46
N LYS A 246 -23.00 60.60 -34.36
CA LYS A 246 -22.33 61.92 -34.44
C LYS A 246 -22.46 62.53 -35.83
N ALA A 247 -22.30 61.76 -36.89
CA ALA A 247 -22.49 62.23 -38.27
C ALA A 247 -23.91 62.74 -38.50
N LEU A 248 -24.93 61.95 -38.16
CA LEU A 248 -26.35 62.32 -38.25
C LEU A 248 -26.69 63.57 -37.43
N HIS A 249 -26.10 63.72 -36.25
CA HIS A 249 -26.26 64.95 -35.44
C HIS A 249 -25.71 66.18 -36.17
N TRP A 250 -24.49 66.10 -36.73
CA TRP A 250 -23.91 67.21 -37.49
C TRP A 250 -24.63 67.48 -38.81
N GLU A 251 -25.11 66.46 -39.51
CA GLU A 251 -25.96 66.61 -40.70
C GLU A 251 -27.25 67.36 -40.35
N THR A 252 -27.93 66.99 -39.25
CA THR A 252 -29.14 67.66 -38.76
C THR A 252 -28.88 69.12 -38.36
N MET A 253 -27.72 69.39 -37.73
CA MET A 253 -27.30 70.76 -37.43
C MET A 253 -27.06 71.56 -38.72
N VAL A 254 -26.38 70.98 -39.70
CA VAL A 254 -26.12 71.61 -41.01
C VAL A 254 -27.41 71.84 -41.80
N THR A 255 -28.39 70.94 -41.78
CA THR A 255 -29.69 71.18 -42.42
C THR A 255 -30.42 72.32 -41.73
N SER A 256 -30.49 72.34 -40.39
CA SER A 256 -31.13 73.47 -39.68
C SER A 256 -30.47 74.84 -39.98
N ILE A 257 -29.15 74.86 -40.17
CA ILE A 257 -28.42 76.07 -40.61
C ILE A 257 -28.80 76.42 -42.06
N LYS A 258 -28.87 75.45 -42.98
CA LYS A 258 -29.31 75.68 -44.36
C LYS A 258 -30.75 76.19 -44.43
N ASP A 259 -31.66 75.63 -43.63
CA ASP A 259 -33.08 76.01 -43.59
C ASP A 259 -33.22 77.46 -43.08
N THR A 260 -32.55 77.80 -41.96
CA THR A 260 -32.54 79.19 -41.47
C THR A 260 -31.82 80.17 -42.40
N LEU A 261 -30.86 79.72 -43.22
CA LEU A 261 -30.27 80.54 -44.28
C LEU A 261 -31.23 80.72 -45.47
N ALA A 262 -32.00 79.68 -45.82
CA ALA A 262 -33.01 79.75 -46.88
C ALA A 262 -34.14 80.72 -46.51
N GLU A 263 -34.68 80.62 -45.28
CA GLU A 263 -35.64 81.59 -44.72
C GLU A 263 -35.11 83.03 -44.82
N ARG A 264 -33.85 83.25 -44.43
CA ARG A 264 -33.23 84.59 -44.48
C ARG A 264 -32.95 85.10 -45.89
N LEU A 265 -32.68 84.21 -46.84
CA LEU A 265 -32.54 84.58 -48.24
C LEU A 265 -33.90 84.90 -48.86
N GLU A 266 -34.96 84.16 -48.49
CA GLU A 266 -36.35 84.45 -48.89
C GLU A 266 -36.82 85.81 -48.35
N ASP A 267 -36.63 86.08 -47.05
CA ASP A 267 -36.85 87.40 -46.41
C ASP A 267 -36.19 88.52 -47.25
N LEU A 268 -34.91 88.33 -47.63
CA LEU A 268 -34.14 89.33 -48.39
C LEU A 268 -34.63 89.49 -49.83
N GLN A 269 -35.08 88.42 -50.49
CA GLN A 269 -35.69 88.52 -51.82
C GLN A 269 -37.08 89.20 -51.77
N GLU A 270 -37.90 88.93 -50.74
CA GLU A 270 -39.19 89.63 -50.57
C GLU A 270 -38.98 91.11 -50.27
N ILE A 271 -38.02 91.47 -49.41
CA ILE A 271 -37.64 92.86 -49.14
C ILE A 271 -37.15 93.55 -50.44
N ARG A 272 -36.35 92.86 -51.26
CA ARG A 272 -35.92 93.38 -52.57
C ARG A 272 -37.11 93.60 -53.52
N GLN A 273 -38.00 92.62 -53.64
CA GLN A 273 -39.14 92.69 -54.56
C GLN A 273 -40.19 93.74 -54.12
N SER A 274 -40.42 93.87 -52.80
CA SER A 274 -41.30 94.89 -52.25
C SER A 274 -40.70 96.30 -52.40
N ALA A 275 -39.40 96.48 -52.21
CA ALA A 275 -38.72 97.74 -52.52
C ALA A 275 -38.86 98.10 -54.02
N TRP A 276 -38.63 97.15 -54.93
CA TRP A 276 -38.75 97.38 -56.36
C TRP A 276 -40.18 97.71 -56.80
N THR A 277 -41.17 96.98 -56.32
CA THR A 277 -42.59 97.24 -56.65
C THR A 277 -43.08 98.58 -56.10
N VAL A 278 -42.66 98.97 -54.90
CA VAL A 278 -42.96 100.30 -54.33
C VAL A 278 -42.24 101.41 -55.10
N TYR A 279 -40.98 101.20 -55.54
CA TYR A 279 -40.26 102.13 -56.41
C TYR A 279 -41.03 102.36 -57.72
N LEU A 280 -41.40 101.29 -58.42
CA LEU A 280 -42.18 101.37 -59.66
C LEU A 280 -43.55 102.04 -59.46
N ALA A 281 -44.23 101.78 -58.34
CA ALA A 281 -45.50 102.42 -58.02
C ALA A 281 -45.34 103.94 -57.78
N MET A 282 -44.25 104.37 -57.16
CA MET A 282 -43.94 105.80 -56.95
C MET A 282 -43.48 106.49 -58.23
N CYS A 283 -42.71 105.82 -59.09
CA CYS A 283 -42.37 106.29 -60.44
C CYS A 283 -43.63 106.52 -61.29
N LYS A 284 -44.55 105.55 -61.33
CA LYS A 284 -45.85 105.68 -62.02
C LYS A 284 -46.70 106.84 -61.47
N ARG A 285 -46.72 107.05 -60.15
CA ARG A 285 -47.45 108.17 -59.52
C ARG A 285 -46.83 109.56 -59.74
N LYS A 286 -45.55 109.63 -60.10
CA LYS A 286 -44.84 110.87 -60.40
C LYS A 286 -44.68 111.14 -61.90
N GLU A 287 -45.14 110.24 -62.76
CA GLU A 287 -44.91 110.28 -64.22
C GLU A 287 -43.41 110.38 -64.58
N ILE A 288 -42.56 109.65 -63.84
CA ILE A 288 -41.10 109.58 -64.08
C ILE A 288 -40.75 108.17 -64.57
N GLU A 289 -40.14 108.10 -65.76
CA GLU A 289 -39.51 106.88 -66.31
C GLU A 289 -38.54 106.24 -65.28
N PRO A 290 -38.63 104.93 -65.01
CA PRO A 290 -37.75 104.25 -64.04
C PRO A 290 -36.30 104.23 -64.54
N LYS A 291 -35.38 104.83 -63.77
CA LYS A 291 -33.95 104.96 -64.13
C LYS A 291 -33.00 104.11 -63.29
N LEU A 292 -33.51 103.40 -62.27
CA LEU A 292 -32.71 102.53 -61.40
C LEU A 292 -32.86 101.06 -61.82
N ALA A 293 -31.78 100.29 -61.65
CA ALA A 293 -31.78 98.85 -61.90
C ALA A 293 -32.49 98.07 -60.78
N GLU A 294 -33.12 96.95 -61.12
CA GLU A 294 -33.92 96.11 -60.22
C GLU A 294 -33.14 95.59 -58.99
N HIS A 295 -31.82 95.43 -59.09
CA HIS A 295 -30.97 94.92 -58.01
C HIS A 295 -30.39 95.98 -57.07
N ASP A 296 -30.56 97.28 -57.37
CA ASP A 296 -29.98 98.39 -56.60
C ASP A 296 -30.93 98.89 -55.50
N VAL A 297 -31.17 98.02 -54.50
CA VAL A 297 -32.20 98.19 -53.48
C VAL A 297 -31.98 99.42 -52.59
N GLU A 298 -30.73 99.77 -52.30
CA GLU A 298 -30.40 100.90 -51.43
C GLU A 298 -30.82 102.23 -52.06
N ASN A 299 -30.49 102.43 -53.35
CA ASN A 299 -30.88 103.64 -54.08
C ASN A 299 -32.38 103.69 -54.36
N GLN A 300 -33.04 102.55 -54.59
CA GLN A 300 -34.51 102.46 -54.67
C GLN A 300 -35.16 102.91 -53.35
N LEU A 301 -34.69 102.41 -52.20
CA LEU A 301 -35.21 102.78 -50.88
C LEU A 301 -34.95 104.25 -50.53
N LEU A 302 -33.81 104.83 -50.94
CA LEU A 302 -33.54 106.26 -50.79
C LEU A 302 -34.51 107.12 -51.62
N PHE A 303 -34.83 106.72 -52.85
CA PHE A 303 -35.85 107.38 -53.67
C PHE A 303 -37.25 107.27 -53.05
N ILE A 304 -37.64 106.09 -52.56
CA ILE A 304 -38.90 105.87 -51.84
C ILE A 304 -38.97 106.76 -50.59
N LYS A 305 -37.89 106.85 -49.81
CA LYS A 305 -37.80 107.72 -48.63
C LYS A 305 -37.99 109.20 -48.97
N SER A 306 -37.36 109.69 -50.04
CA SER A 306 -37.55 111.08 -50.49
C SER A 306 -38.98 111.35 -50.95
N THR A 307 -39.52 110.47 -51.80
CA THR A 307 -40.87 110.62 -52.36
C THR A 307 -41.96 110.52 -51.30
N ILE A 308 -41.85 109.63 -50.32
CA ILE A 308 -42.75 109.59 -49.15
C ILE A 308 -42.56 110.85 -48.28
N GLY A 309 -41.35 111.37 -48.14
CA GLY A 309 -41.08 112.65 -47.46
C GLY A 309 -41.79 113.83 -48.12
N GLU A 310 -41.79 113.89 -49.46
CA GLU A 310 -42.54 114.88 -50.24
C GLU A 310 -44.05 114.68 -50.14
N LEU A 311 -44.56 113.46 -50.29
CA LEU A 311 -45.99 113.15 -50.10
C LEU A 311 -46.47 113.51 -48.69
N LYS A 312 -45.66 113.29 -47.65
CA LYS A 312 -45.95 113.76 -46.28
C LYS A 312 -45.98 115.28 -46.17
N LYS A 313 -45.15 116.03 -46.92
CA LYS A 313 -45.25 117.50 -47.00
C LYS A 313 -46.55 117.91 -47.70
N ILE A 314 -46.90 117.28 -48.82
CA ILE A 314 -48.13 117.55 -49.59
C ILE A 314 -49.38 117.25 -48.74
N ILE A 315 -49.43 116.11 -48.05
CA ILE A 315 -50.54 115.76 -47.14
C ILE A 315 -50.62 116.76 -45.98
N LYS A 316 -49.50 117.19 -45.38
CA LYS A 316 -49.51 118.24 -44.35
C LYS A 316 -50.02 119.59 -44.89
N ILE A 317 -49.79 119.91 -46.16
CA ILE A 317 -50.34 121.11 -46.81
C ILE A 317 -51.84 120.92 -47.10
N ALA A 318 -52.26 119.75 -47.60
CA ALA A 318 -53.66 119.43 -47.87
C ALA A 318 -54.51 119.39 -46.60
N GLN A 319 -54.02 118.78 -45.52
CA GLN A 319 -54.67 118.81 -44.20
C GLN A 319 -54.79 120.24 -43.66
N LYS A 320 -53.74 121.08 -43.82
CA LYS A 320 -53.80 122.52 -43.48
C LYS A 320 -54.74 123.35 -44.38
N ARG A 321 -55.19 122.82 -45.53
CA ARG A 321 -56.24 123.41 -46.37
C ARG A 321 -57.62 122.89 -46.00
N ALA A 322 -57.77 121.59 -45.77
CA ALA A 322 -59.01 120.98 -45.26
C ALA A 322 -59.44 121.56 -43.90
N THR A 323 -58.51 121.83 -42.98
CA THR A 323 -58.81 122.53 -41.72
C THR A 323 -59.05 124.04 -41.87
N LYS A 324 -58.90 124.60 -43.09
CA LYS A 324 -59.28 125.97 -43.43
C LYS A 324 -60.57 126.07 -44.24
N GLU A 325 -61.02 124.99 -44.86
CA GLU A 325 -62.29 124.93 -45.61
C GLU A 325 -63.46 124.34 -44.77
N MET A 326 -63.17 123.68 -43.65
CA MET A 326 -64.18 123.16 -42.71
C MET A 326 -64.66 124.17 -41.65
N SER A 327 -64.29 125.46 -41.75
CA SER A 327 -64.86 126.53 -40.90
C SER A 327 -66.11 127.14 -41.54
N GLY A 328 -67.15 126.31 -41.73
CA GLY A 328 -68.44 126.74 -42.26
C GLY A 328 -69.42 125.58 -42.50
N LYS A 329 -70.57 125.64 -41.81
CA LYS A 329 -71.74 124.74 -41.92
C LYS A 329 -71.65 123.32 -41.32
N SER A 330 -72.13 123.25 -40.08
CA SER A 330 -73.29 122.46 -39.64
C SER A 330 -73.43 120.96 -39.98
N GLU A 331 -73.46 120.17 -38.90
CA GLU A 331 -74.54 119.23 -38.50
C GLU A 331 -74.87 117.97 -39.32
N GLY A 332 -74.82 116.83 -38.61
CA GLY A 332 -75.87 115.82 -38.62
C GLY A 332 -75.78 114.69 -39.66
N GLY A 333 -75.74 113.41 -39.21
CA GLY A 333 -75.81 112.29 -40.16
C GLY A 333 -75.40 110.89 -39.67
N VAL A 334 -76.10 110.40 -38.64
CA VAL A 334 -76.30 108.97 -38.27
C VAL A 334 -76.12 107.96 -39.44
N CYS A 335 -75.30 106.89 -39.27
CA CYS A 335 -75.80 105.53 -38.92
C CYS A 335 -74.72 104.40 -38.91
N LYS A 336 -74.92 103.46 -37.96
CA LYS A 336 -74.59 102.02 -37.97
C LYS A 336 -73.13 101.51 -38.18
N GLN A 337 -72.67 100.95 -37.05
CA GLN A 337 -72.24 99.55 -36.84
C GLN A 337 -70.76 99.26 -36.57
N ASN A 338 -70.59 98.59 -35.42
CA ASN A 338 -69.51 97.70 -35.04
C ASN A 338 -68.15 98.36 -34.81
N GLY A 339 -68.05 98.96 -33.62
CA GLY A 339 -66.79 99.38 -33.04
C GLY A 339 -65.83 98.20 -32.87
N ARG A 340 -64.56 98.51 -33.16
CA ARG A 340 -63.39 97.83 -32.60
C ARG A 340 -63.31 98.25 -31.11
N ASP A 341 -62.50 97.66 -30.25
CA ASP A 341 -61.06 97.82 -30.29
C ASP A 341 -60.28 96.63 -29.71
N CYS A 342 -59.16 96.33 -30.36
CA CYS A 342 -58.02 95.63 -29.78
C CYS A 342 -56.82 96.56 -29.88
N SER A 343 -56.15 96.85 -28.76
CA SER A 343 -54.76 97.37 -28.65
C SER A 343 -54.41 97.64 -27.17
N PRO A 344 -53.13 97.75 -26.78
CA PRO A 344 -52.14 96.66 -26.75
C PRO A 344 -51.56 96.64 -25.29
N PRO A 345 -50.25 96.72 -24.94
CA PRO A 345 -48.98 96.31 -25.55
C PRO A 345 -48.27 95.16 -24.80
N GLY A 346 -47.17 94.66 -25.36
CA GLY A 346 -46.30 93.68 -24.66
C GLY A 346 -45.38 92.85 -25.57
N LEU A 347 -44.50 93.51 -26.32
CA LEU A 347 -43.28 92.90 -26.91
C LEU A 347 -42.12 93.00 -25.88
N PRO A 348 -40.96 92.30 -26.03
CA PRO A 348 -40.52 91.45 -27.16
C PRO A 348 -39.86 90.08 -26.82
N ASP A 349 -39.50 89.36 -27.89
CA ASP A 349 -38.34 88.47 -28.10
C ASP A 349 -38.24 87.03 -27.54
N LYS A 350 -38.57 86.09 -28.45
CA LYS A 350 -37.70 85.08 -29.10
C LYS A 350 -37.06 83.90 -28.31
N ARG A 351 -37.18 82.73 -28.97
CA ARG A 351 -36.41 81.46 -28.84
C ARG A 351 -36.68 80.65 -27.55
N THR A 352 -36.64 79.32 -27.54
CA THR A 352 -36.15 78.34 -28.54
C THR A 352 -36.97 77.05 -28.47
N LEU A 353 -37.16 76.35 -29.58
CA LEU A 353 -37.85 75.05 -29.62
C LEU A 353 -36.88 73.91 -29.26
N ALA A 354 -37.13 73.24 -28.13
CA ALA A 354 -36.61 71.93 -27.80
C ALA A 354 -37.76 71.12 -27.20
N HIS A 355 -38.10 69.98 -27.80
CA HIS A 355 -39.26 69.19 -27.34
C HIS A 355 -38.86 67.75 -26.98
N CYS A 356 -38.80 67.54 -25.67
CA CYS A 356 -38.81 66.29 -24.92
C CYS A 356 -39.39 66.67 -23.53
N GLN A 357 -40.18 65.86 -22.82
CA GLN A 357 -40.61 64.47 -23.05
C GLN A 357 -41.75 64.09 -22.08
N HIS A 358 -42.46 63.00 -22.40
CA HIS A 358 -43.12 62.04 -21.49
C HIS A 358 -44.25 62.43 -20.50
N ARG A 359 -45.30 61.58 -20.49
CA ARG A 359 -45.85 60.86 -19.32
C ARG A 359 -46.75 59.68 -19.77
N THR A 360 -46.46 58.40 -19.43
CA THR A 360 -46.94 57.57 -18.27
C THR A 360 -48.45 57.21 -18.32
N ASP A 361 -48.99 56.02 -18.04
CA ASP A 361 -48.53 54.67 -17.59
C ASP A 361 -49.50 53.59 -18.20
N LEU A 362 -49.42 52.25 -18.07
CA LEU A 362 -49.37 51.37 -16.88
C LEU A 362 -49.36 49.87 -17.31
N ILE A 363 -48.62 48.98 -16.60
CA ILE A 363 -49.08 47.65 -16.09
C ILE A 363 -47.95 46.88 -15.34
N SER A 364 -48.11 46.81 -14.02
CA SER A 364 -47.86 45.71 -13.05
C SER A 364 -46.60 44.78 -13.05
N LYS A 365 -45.68 45.10 -12.12
CA LYS A 365 -45.19 44.28 -10.96
C LYS A 365 -44.69 42.81 -11.11
N LYS A 366 -43.39 42.62 -10.79
CA LYS A 366 -42.75 41.70 -9.77
C LYS A 366 -41.33 41.30 -10.26
N ASN A 367 -40.28 41.12 -9.44
CA ASN A 367 -40.01 41.44 -8.03
C ASN A 367 -38.48 41.29 -7.73
N PHE A 368 -37.89 42.14 -6.87
CA PHE A 368 -36.58 41.99 -6.15
C PHE A 368 -35.28 41.60 -6.92
N GLY A 369 -34.10 42.17 -6.65
CA GLY A 369 -33.78 43.34 -5.81
C GLY A 369 -32.28 43.48 -5.46
N ARG A 370 -31.81 44.74 -5.32
CA ARG A 370 -30.57 45.23 -4.66
C ARG A 370 -29.21 44.79 -5.25
N HIS A 371 -28.47 45.68 -5.91
CA HIS A 371 -27.67 46.83 -5.42
C HIS A 371 -26.24 46.44 -4.97
N GLY A 372 -25.20 47.02 -5.59
CA GLY A 372 -23.81 46.84 -5.11
C GLY A 372 -22.67 47.15 -6.10
N SER A 373 -22.76 48.21 -6.91
CA SER A 373 -21.57 48.81 -7.53
C SER A 373 -20.93 49.84 -6.57
N PRO A 374 -19.77 50.49 -6.84
CA PRO A 374 -18.87 50.37 -8.01
C PRO A 374 -17.37 50.30 -7.65
N LYS A 375 -16.48 50.12 -8.65
CA LYS A 375 -15.57 51.18 -9.18
C LYS A 375 -14.42 50.60 -10.01
N SER A 376 -14.21 51.22 -11.16
CA SER A 376 -12.97 51.21 -11.94
C SER A 376 -12.00 52.28 -11.41
N ALA A 377 -10.68 52.06 -11.57
CA ALA A 377 -9.72 53.02 -12.14
C ALA A 377 -8.24 52.58 -11.94
N LEU A 378 -7.52 52.48 -13.06
CA LEU A 378 -6.19 53.05 -13.35
C LEU A 378 -4.91 52.73 -12.53
N ASP A 379 -3.84 52.66 -13.33
CA ASP A 379 -2.44 53.08 -13.10
C ASP A 379 -1.33 52.15 -12.52
N CYS A 380 -0.30 52.03 -13.38
CA CYS A 380 1.15 52.08 -13.14
C CYS A 380 1.94 50.98 -12.37
N ASN A 381 2.90 50.40 -13.10
CA ASN A 381 4.29 50.08 -12.74
C ASN A 381 4.73 50.17 -11.27
N CYS A 382 5.30 49.09 -10.73
CA CYS A 382 6.75 48.97 -10.47
C CYS A 382 7.17 47.59 -9.92
N CYS A 383 8.49 47.36 -9.86
CA CYS A 383 9.14 46.11 -9.41
C CYS A 383 9.26 46.00 -7.87
N PHE A 384 9.86 44.88 -7.41
CA PHE A 384 9.99 44.31 -6.05
C PHE A 384 8.83 43.36 -5.68
N GLY A 385 9.06 42.19 -5.09
CA GLY A 385 10.32 41.57 -4.62
C GLY A 385 10.02 40.71 -3.39
N ASP A 386 10.30 39.41 -3.48
CA ASP A 386 10.37 38.37 -2.42
C ASP A 386 9.30 38.34 -1.30
N PHE A 387 8.57 37.21 -1.16
CA PHE A 387 8.73 36.35 0.04
C PHE A 387 8.06 34.95 -0.03
N ILE A 388 8.65 34.01 0.70
CA ILE A 388 8.18 32.67 1.14
C ILE A 388 8.17 31.51 0.12
N ALA A 389 9.19 30.67 0.27
CA ALA A 389 9.20 29.26 -0.11
C ALA A 389 8.40 28.39 0.88
N ASN A 390 7.92 27.23 0.43
CA ASN A 390 7.90 26.00 1.24
C ASN A 390 7.54 24.75 0.41
N CYS A 391 8.25 23.64 0.66
CA CYS A 391 7.87 22.25 0.35
C CYS A 391 7.76 21.87 -1.15
N VAL A 392 8.33 20.76 -1.67
CA VAL A 392 8.93 19.55 -1.07
C VAL A 392 10.12 19.06 -1.90
N ASP A 393 11.28 18.84 -1.28
CA ASP A 393 12.27 17.88 -1.76
C ASP A 393 11.85 16.46 -1.36
N ARG A 394 11.78 15.51 -2.31
CA ARG A 394 12.15 14.12 -2.00
C ARG A 394 12.56 13.27 -3.21
N GLN A 395 13.76 12.74 -3.05
CA GLN A 395 14.56 11.95 -3.99
C GLN A 395 13.93 10.60 -4.37
N PHE A 396 14.34 10.11 -5.54
CA PHE A 396 14.17 8.73 -6.01
C PHE A 396 14.96 7.72 -5.16
N ALA A 397 14.32 6.61 -4.78
CA ALA A 397 14.95 5.30 -4.61
C ALA A 397 13.87 4.19 -4.66
N PRO A 398 14.08 3.06 -5.36
CA PRO A 398 13.07 2.01 -5.50
C PRO A 398 13.19 0.92 -4.43
N THR A 399 12.07 0.50 -3.84
CA THR A 399 11.98 -0.71 -3.00
C THR A 399 11.23 -1.83 -3.71
N LEU A 400 11.84 -3.01 -3.74
CA LEU A 400 11.23 -4.25 -4.26
C LEU A 400 9.89 -4.57 -3.56
N GLY A 401 8.82 -4.65 -4.35
CA GLY A 401 7.49 -5.07 -3.89
C GLY A 401 7.13 -6.45 -4.44
N VAL A 402 6.91 -7.41 -3.54
CA VAL A 402 6.40 -8.75 -3.88
C VAL A 402 4.90 -8.68 -4.16
N LEU A 403 4.46 -9.23 -5.29
CA LEU A 403 3.04 -9.32 -5.67
C LEU A 403 2.32 -10.45 -4.89
N PRO A 404 1.10 -10.20 -4.35
CA PRO A 404 0.18 -11.25 -3.99
C PRO A 404 -0.78 -11.54 -5.16
N GLU A 405 -0.67 -12.73 -5.75
CA GLU A 405 -1.65 -13.23 -6.72
C GLU A 405 -2.96 -13.67 -6.04
N THR A 406 -3.99 -13.90 -6.88
CA THR A 406 -5.27 -14.57 -6.54
C THR A 406 -6.35 -13.75 -5.79
N ARG A 407 -7.14 -12.95 -6.52
CA ARG A 407 -8.51 -12.60 -6.08
C ARG A 407 -9.57 -12.49 -7.19
N THR A 408 -9.35 -13.12 -8.35
CA THR A 408 -10.30 -13.13 -9.49
C THR A 408 -11.04 -14.45 -9.68
N SER A 409 -10.60 -15.55 -9.05
CA SER A 409 -11.16 -16.91 -9.29
C SER A 409 -12.59 -17.13 -8.76
N TYR A 410 -13.06 -16.35 -7.78
CA TYR A 410 -14.31 -16.63 -7.05
C TYR A 410 -15.59 -16.00 -7.63
N ARG A 411 -15.49 -15.22 -8.72
CA ARG A 411 -16.66 -14.52 -9.30
C ARG A 411 -17.27 -15.18 -10.53
N PHE A 412 -16.59 -16.16 -11.15
CA PHE A 412 -17.09 -16.86 -12.34
C PHE A 412 -17.96 -18.08 -12.03
N GLU A 413 -17.68 -18.85 -10.97
CA GLU A 413 -18.51 -20.04 -10.63
C GLU A 413 -19.96 -19.68 -10.30
N GLN A 414 -20.21 -18.54 -9.61
CA GLN A 414 -21.57 -18.10 -9.24
C GLN A 414 -22.45 -17.66 -10.43
N ILE A 415 -21.88 -17.47 -11.62
CA ILE A 415 -22.63 -17.07 -12.82
C ILE A 415 -23.09 -18.30 -13.61
N TYR A 416 -22.33 -19.39 -13.58
CA TYR A 416 -22.65 -20.60 -14.35
C TYR A 416 -23.86 -21.35 -13.80
N ASP A 417 -23.95 -21.51 -12.46
CA ASP A 417 -25.07 -22.21 -11.80
C ASP A 417 -26.43 -21.52 -11.99
N LYS A 418 -26.44 -20.20 -12.23
CA LYS A 418 -27.67 -19.41 -12.45
C LYS A 418 -28.24 -19.50 -13.86
N LEU A 419 -27.49 -20.00 -14.84
CA LEU A 419 -27.95 -20.12 -16.23
C LEU A 419 -28.49 -21.53 -16.56
N THR A 420 -28.39 -22.49 -15.63
CA THR A 420 -28.82 -23.88 -15.83
C THR A 420 -30.19 -24.23 -15.23
N SER A 421 -30.84 -23.33 -14.47
CA SER A 421 -32.19 -23.60 -13.90
C SER A 421 -33.35 -23.37 -14.87
N ASP A 422 -33.20 -22.47 -15.83
CA ASP A 422 -34.33 -21.90 -16.56
C ASP A 422 -34.49 -22.54 -17.95
N LYS A 423 -35.12 -23.73 -17.98
CA LYS A 423 -35.59 -24.37 -19.22
C LYS A 423 -37.06 -24.02 -19.53
N PRO A 424 -37.36 -23.24 -20.58
CA PRO A 424 -38.72 -23.14 -21.09
C PRO A 424 -39.09 -24.37 -21.94
N THR A 425 -40.18 -25.06 -21.60
CA THR A 425 -40.78 -26.08 -22.45
C THR A 425 -41.40 -25.47 -23.70
N ILE A 426 -40.81 -25.72 -24.87
CA ILE A 426 -41.39 -25.36 -26.17
C ILE A 426 -42.41 -26.44 -26.56
N LYS A 427 -43.69 -26.06 -26.63
CA LYS A 427 -44.74 -26.88 -27.26
C LYS A 427 -44.72 -26.63 -28.77
N CYS A 428 -44.51 -27.68 -29.57
CA CYS A 428 -44.70 -27.61 -31.01
C CYS A 428 -46.19 -27.52 -31.33
N ALA A 429 -46.63 -26.42 -31.94
CA ALA A 429 -47.95 -26.29 -32.54
C ALA A 429 -47.83 -26.52 -34.06
N SER A 430 -48.39 -27.62 -34.54
CA SER A 430 -48.51 -27.91 -35.97
C SER A 430 -49.69 -27.15 -36.57
N ASN A 431 -49.43 -26.15 -37.43
CA ASN A 431 -50.45 -25.53 -38.26
C ASN A 431 -50.19 -25.82 -39.74
N SER A 432 -51.19 -26.37 -40.41
CA SER A 432 -51.21 -26.73 -41.82
C SER A 432 -51.94 -25.66 -42.66
N THR A 433 -51.25 -25.09 -43.65
CA THR A 433 -51.82 -24.38 -44.81
C THR A 433 -50.74 -24.44 -45.90
N SER A 434 -50.90 -25.13 -47.04
CA SER A 434 -51.94 -25.07 -48.08
C SER A 434 -51.88 -23.79 -48.92
N ASN A 435 -51.35 -23.94 -50.14
CA ASN A 435 -51.58 -23.16 -51.37
C ASN A 435 -51.65 -21.62 -51.28
N ARG A 436 -50.63 -20.94 -51.82
CA ARG A 436 -50.63 -20.56 -53.25
C ARG A 436 -49.24 -20.19 -53.77
#